data_AF-A0A7L2VK77-F1
#
_entry.id   AF-A0A7L2VK77-F1
#
_cell.length_a   1.000
_cell.length_b   1.000
_cell.length_c   1.000
_cell.angle_alpha   90.00
_cell.angle_beta   90.00
_cell.angle_gamma   90.00
#
_symmetry.space_group_name_H-M   'P 1'
#
loop_
_entity.id
_entity.type
_entity.pdbx_description
1 polymer ?
#
loop_
_entity_poly.entity_id
_entity_poly.type
_entity_poly.pdbx_seq_one_letter_code
_entity_poly.pdbx_strand_id
1 'polypeptide(L)'
;ARSSETLMSQRCTRTRTKRLTRMAIAICVAFFICWAPFHILQLAQLAITHPTLPFYYAYNVAISLGYANSCLNPFIYIVLGQNFQRRLRVAVRPA
;
A
#
# COMPACT_ATOMS: atom_id res chain seq x y z
N ALA A 1 -27.25 8.72 29.86
CA ALA A 1 -25.77 8.75 29.93
C ALA A 1 -25.17 7.43 29.45
N ARG A 2 -25.31 6.32 30.19
CA ARG A 2 -24.67 5.01 29.87
C ARG A 2 -25.01 4.43 28.49
N SER A 3 -26.24 4.60 28.00
CA SER A 3 -26.65 4.17 26.64
C SER A 3 -26.04 5.04 25.52
N SER A 4 -25.75 6.31 25.80
CA SER A 4 -25.09 7.23 24.86
C SER A 4 -23.59 6.93 24.73
N GLU A 5 -22.96 6.52 25.83
CA GLU A 5 -21.54 6.15 25.89
C GLU A 5 -21.24 4.84 25.13
N THR A 6 -22.14 3.84 25.22
CA THR A 6 -22.01 2.57 24.48
C THR A 6 -22.15 2.78 22.97
N LEU A 7 -23.09 3.63 22.54
CA LEU A 7 -23.27 3.99 21.13
C LEU A 7 -22.07 4.78 20.57
N MET A 8 -21.51 5.73 21.33
CA MET A 8 -20.29 6.46 20.96
C MET A 8 -19.08 5.53 20.83
N SER A 9 -18.90 4.62 21.79
CA SER A 9 -17.83 3.62 21.77
C SER A 9 -17.96 2.68 20.55
N GLN A 10 -19.17 2.18 20.25
CA GLN A 10 -19.44 1.39 19.04
C GLN A 10 -19.17 2.17 17.74
N ARG A 11 -19.49 3.47 17.69
CA ARG A 11 -19.23 4.31 16.50
C ARG A 11 -17.74 4.52 16.29
N CYS A 12 -16.97 4.69 17.37
CA CYS A 12 -15.52 4.85 17.34
C CYS A 12 -14.80 3.54 16.91
N THR A 13 -15.23 2.40 17.43
CA THR A 13 -14.68 1.09 17.01
C THR A 13 -15.02 0.79 15.56
N ARG A 14 -16.26 1.00 15.13
CA ARG A 14 -16.69 0.77 13.73
C ARG A 14 -15.93 1.65 12.73
N THR A 15 -15.67 2.92 13.07
CA THR A 15 -14.88 3.82 12.20
C THR A 15 -13.40 3.42 12.15
N ARG A 16 -12.82 2.99 13.28
CA ARG A 16 -11.46 2.45 13.34
C ARG A 16 -11.31 1.17 12.50
N THR A 17 -12.24 0.22 12.63
CA THR A 17 -12.21 -1.04 11.87
C THR A 17 -12.35 -0.78 10.37
N LYS A 18 -13.30 0.06 9.93
CA LYS A 18 -13.44 0.43 8.51
C LYS A 18 -12.17 1.05 7.95
N ARG A 19 -11.49 1.89 8.74
CA ARG A 19 -10.21 2.48 8.35
C ARG A 19 -9.16 1.38 8.18
N LEU A 20 -8.98 0.48 9.14
CA LEU A 20 -8.05 -0.64 9.05
C LEU A 20 -8.33 -1.53 7.83
N THR A 21 -9.60 -1.85 7.53
CA THR A 21 -9.96 -2.65 6.35
C THR A 21 -9.60 -1.93 5.05
N ARG A 22 -9.92 -0.63 4.93
CA ARG A 22 -9.50 0.17 3.76
C ARG A 22 -7.97 0.20 3.61
N MET A 23 -7.25 0.19 4.73
CA MET A 23 -5.79 0.12 4.71
C MET A 23 -5.27 -1.21 4.20
N ALA A 24 -5.82 -2.31 4.71
CA ALA A 24 -5.49 -3.65 4.24
C ALA A 24 -5.76 -3.81 2.74
N ILE A 25 -6.90 -3.32 2.24
CA ILE A 25 -7.23 -3.35 0.81
C ILE A 25 -6.20 -2.58 -0.02
N ALA A 26 -5.81 -1.38 0.42
CA ALA A 26 -4.80 -0.59 -0.28
C ALA A 26 -3.43 -1.31 -0.33
N ILE A 27 -3.05 -1.98 0.76
CA ILE A 27 -1.85 -2.82 0.82
C ILE A 27 -1.94 -3.96 -0.19
N CYS A 28 -3.05 -4.71 -0.19
CA CYS A 28 -3.26 -5.80 -1.13
C CYS A 28 -3.15 -5.32 -2.58
N VAL A 29 -3.83 -4.22 -2.92
CA VAL A 29 -3.79 -3.66 -4.28
C VAL A 29 -2.37 -3.24 -4.68
N ALA A 30 -1.65 -2.52 -3.82
CA ALA A 30 -0.27 -2.11 -4.10
C ALA A 30 0.66 -3.31 -4.26
N PHE A 31 0.52 -4.33 -3.40
CA PHE A 31 1.27 -5.58 -3.49
C PHE A 31 1.04 -6.24 -4.85
N PHE A 32 -0.21 -6.41 -5.28
CA PHE A 32 -0.52 -7.00 -6.57
C PHE A 32 0.01 -6.17 -7.74
N ILE A 33 -0.11 -4.84 -7.71
CA ILE A 33 0.39 -3.98 -8.79
C ILE A 33 1.92 -4.08 -8.93
N CYS A 34 2.64 -4.19 -7.81
CA CYS A 34 4.10 -4.31 -7.85
C CYS A 34 4.59 -5.73 -8.16
N TRP A 35 3.85 -6.77 -7.77
CA TRP A 35 4.27 -8.16 -7.96
C TRP A 35 3.74 -8.81 -9.25
N ALA A 36 2.56 -8.42 -9.74
CA ALA A 36 1.99 -8.95 -10.97
C ALA A 36 2.92 -8.79 -12.19
N PRO A 37 3.50 -7.60 -12.49
CA PRO A 37 4.38 -7.47 -13.66
C PRO A 37 5.63 -8.34 -13.54
N PHE A 38 6.19 -8.49 -12.34
CA PHE A 38 7.33 -9.38 -12.09
C PHE A 38 6.98 -10.84 -12.37
N HIS A 39 5.87 -11.34 -11.83
CA HIS A 39 5.43 -12.72 -12.07
C HIS A 39 5.06 -13.00 -13.53
N ILE A 40 4.40 -12.06 -14.20
CA ILE A 40 4.04 -12.17 -15.61
C ILE A 40 5.31 -12.26 -16.47
N LEU A 41 6.30 -11.41 -16.20
CA LEU A 41 7.56 -11.43 -16.93
C LEU A 41 8.42 -12.67 -16.62
N GLN A 42 8.36 -13.18 -15.39
CA GLN A 42 9.01 -14.43 -15.01
C GLN A 42 8.40 -15.63 -15.74
N LEU A 43 7.07 -15.67 -15.90
CA LEU A 43 6.36 -16.67 -16.70
C LEU A 43 6.71 -16.54 -18.19
N ALA A 44 6.74 -15.31 -18.71
CA ALA A 44 7.10 -15.04 -20.10
C ALA A 44 8.55 -15.42 -20.42
N GLN A 45 9.48 -15.21 -19.49
CA GLN A 45 10.88 -15.65 -19.64
C GLN A 45 10.98 -17.16 -19.87
N LEU A 46 10.13 -17.95 -19.22
CA LEU A 46 10.11 -19.41 -19.36
C LEU A 46 9.64 -19.87 -20.75
N ALA A 47 8.83 -19.04 -21.43
CA ALA A 47 8.31 -19.31 -22.76
C ALA A 47 9.17 -18.72 -23.89
N ILE A 48 10.03 -17.72 -23.59
CA ILE A 48 10.81 -17.00 -24.59
C ILE A 48 12.24 -17.55 -24.65
N THR A 49 12.58 -18.19 -25.77
CA THR A 49 13.92 -18.77 -26.02
C THR A 49 14.94 -17.72 -26.48
N HIS A 50 14.47 -16.63 -27.12
CA HIS A 50 15.30 -15.53 -27.60
C HIS A 50 14.73 -14.18 -27.10
N PRO A 51 15.22 -13.66 -25.96
CA PRO A 51 14.74 -12.39 -25.43
C PRO A 51 15.13 -11.23 -26.35
N THR A 52 14.15 -10.40 -26.70
CA THR A 52 14.36 -9.19 -27.49
C THR A 52 14.74 -8.01 -26.58
N LEU A 53 15.34 -6.96 -27.16
CA LEU A 53 15.73 -5.74 -26.44
C LEU A 53 14.59 -5.10 -25.62
N PRO A 54 13.33 -5.01 -26.11
CA PRO A 54 12.18 -4.54 -25.33
C PRO A 54 11.87 -5.42 -24.13
N PHE A 55 12.06 -6.74 -24.25
CA PHE A 55 11.86 -7.68 -23.15
C PHE A 55 12.85 -7.41 -22.01
N TYR A 56 14.11 -7.08 -22.34
CA TYR A 56 15.11 -6.73 -21.35
C TYR A 56 14.75 -5.44 -20.58
N TYR A 57 14.26 -4.41 -21.27
CA TYR A 57 13.76 -3.20 -20.61
C TYR A 57 12.57 -3.48 -19.71
N ALA A 58 11.58 -4.25 -20.20
CA ALA A 58 10.41 -4.63 -19.40
C ALA A 58 10.82 -5.42 -18.14
N TYR A 59 11.77 -6.35 -18.28
CA TYR A 59 12.32 -7.14 -17.17
C TYR A 59 13.00 -6.26 -16.11
N ASN A 60 13.83 -5.30 -16.52
CA ASN A 60 14.48 -4.36 -15.60
C ASN A 60 13.48 -3.47 -14.87
N VAL A 61 12.44 -2.99 -15.56
CA VAL A 61 11.36 -2.21 -14.94
C VAL A 61 10.61 -3.06 -13.91
N ALA A 62 10.33 -4.33 -14.21
CA ALA A 62 9.61 -5.20 -13.29
C ALA A 62 10.43 -5.62 -12.07
N ILE A 63 11.73 -5.87 -12.23
CA ILE A 63 12.65 -6.07 -11.10
C ILE A 63 12.71 -4.81 -10.22
N SER A 64 12.83 -3.63 -10.84
CA SER A 64 12.83 -2.35 -10.13
C SER A 64 11.52 -2.12 -9.36
N LEU A 65 10.38 -2.53 -9.92
CA LEU A 65 9.07 -2.52 -9.26
C LEU A 65 8.99 -3.52 -8.10
N GLY A 66 9.62 -4.69 -8.25
CA GLY A 66 9.77 -5.68 -7.19
C GLY A 66 10.59 -5.14 -6.01
N TYR A 67 11.69 -4.45 -6.27
CA TYR A 67 12.48 -3.76 -5.24
C TYR A 67 11.70 -2.61 -4.59
N ALA A 68 10.91 -1.88 -5.37
CA ALA A 68 10.01 -0.86 -4.83
C ALA A 68 8.98 -1.45 -3.85
N ASN A 69 8.69 -2.76 -3.88
CA ASN A 69 7.82 -3.41 -2.90
C ASN A 69 8.39 -3.35 -1.47
N SER A 70 9.72 -3.31 -1.30
CA SER A 70 10.34 -3.07 0.01
C SER A 70 10.16 -1.63 0.49
N CYS A 71 10.21 -0.65 -0.43
CA CYS A 71 9.95 0.77 -0.16
C CYS A 71 8.47 1.09 0.07
N LEU A 72 7.57 0.27 -0.49
CA LEU A 72 6.14 0.39 -0.29
C LEU A 72 5.74 0.14 1.16
N ASN A 73 6.48 -0.68 1.92
CA ASN A 73 6.19 -0.90 3.33
C ASN A 73 6.11 0.43 4.10
N PRO A 74 7.18 1.25 4.22
CA PRO A 74 7.11 2.54 4.87
C PRO A 74 6.18 3.53 4.14
N PHE A 75 6.12 3.53 2.81
CA PHE A 75 5.25 4.48 2.08
C PHE A 75 3.77 4.27 2.39
N ILE A 76 3.34 3.01 2.47
CA ILE A 76 1.99 2.63 2.90
C ILE A 76 1.79 3.03 4.36
N TYR A 77 2.73 2.75 5.28
CA TYR A 77 2.57 3.17 6.68
C TYR A 77 2.51 4.72 6.83
N ILE A 78 3.24 5.48 6.02
CA ILE A 78 3.32 6.95 6.07
C ILE A 78 2.11 7.62 5.41
N VAL A 79 1.75 7.24 4.18
CA VAL A 79 0.61 7.81 3.42
C VAL A 79 -0.71 7.53 4.12
N LEU A 80 -0.78 6.39 4.79
CA LEU A 80 -2.01 5.86 5.37
C LEU A 80 -2.06 6.09 6.90
N GLY A 81 -0.92 6.46 7.48
CA GLY A 81 -0.81 7.23 8.69
C GLY A 81 -1.40 8.64 8.51
N GLN A 82 -2.73 8.77 8.42
CA GLN A 82 -3.39 10.06 8.71
C GLN A 82 -3.09 10.55 10.13
N ASN A 83 -2.44 9.75 10.98
CA ASN A 83 -1.83 10.24 12.22
C ASN A 83 -0.60 11.11 11.96
N PHE A 84 0.17 10.91 10.88
CA PHE A 84 1.29 11.79 10.54
C PHE A 84 0.78 13.13 10.02
N GLN A 85 -0.24 13.17 9.15
CA GLN A 85 -0.86 14.45 8.77
C GLN A 85 -1.58 15.15 9.92
N ARG A 86 -2.20 14.41 10.86
CA ARG A 86 -2.82 15.01 12.05
C ARG A 86 -1.76 15.52 13.04
N ARG A 87 -0.65 14.80 13.22
CA ARG A 87 0.48 15.24 14.05
C ARG A 87 1.30 16.36 13.42
N LEU A 88 1.46 16.38 12.09
CA LEU A 88 2.04 17.51 11.35
C LEU A 88 1.14 18.73 11.43
N ARG A 89 -0.19 18.61 11.25
CA ARG A 89 -1.10 19.74 11.45
C ARG A 89 -1.12 20.26 12.89
N VAL A 90 -0.86 19.40 13.87
CA VAL A 90 -0.72 19.79 15.28
C VAL A 90 0.66 20.41 15.55
N ALA A 91 1.73 19.94 14.90
CA ALA A 91 3.07 20.50 15.03
C ALA A 91 3.29 21.81 14.25
N VAL A 92 2.47 22.07 13.23
CA VAL A 92 2.53 23.28 12.37
C VAL A 92 1.49 24.33 12.81
N ARG A 93 0.69 24.08 13.85
CA ARG A 93 -0.02 25.18 14.53
C ARG A 93 0.99 25.90 15.43
N PRO A 94 1.38 27.15 15.14
CA PRO A 94 2.04 27.95 16.16
C PRO A 94 1.06 28.14 17.32
N ALA A 95 1.60 28.19 18.53
CA ALA A 95 0.88 28.48 19.76
C ALA A 95 0.10 29.80 19.66
#